data_AF-A0A3C1W300-F1
#
_entry.id   AF-A0A3C1W300-F1
#
_cell.length_a   1.000
_cell.length_b   1.000
_cell.length_c   1.000
_cell.angle_alpha   90.00
_cell.angle_beta   90.00
_cell.angle_gamma   90.00
#
_symmetry.space_group_name_H-M   'P 1'
#
loop_
_entity.id
_entity.type
_entity.pdbx_description
1 polymer ?
#
loop_
_entity_poly.entity_id
_entity_poly.type
_entity_poly.pdbx_seq_one_letter_code
_entity_poly.pdbx_strand_id
1 'polypeptide(L)' 'MVTYPSTHGVFEETIQTVCEIIHSHGGQVYMDGANMNAQVGLCSPGGIGADVCHLNLHKTFCIPHGGG' A
#
# COMPACT_ATOMS: atom_id res chain seq x y z
N MET A 1 4.69 -5.70 -7.34
CA MET A 1 3.81 -5.55 -6.16
C MET A 1 4.63 -4.98 -5.02
N VAL A 2 4.08 -4.07 -4.23
CA VAL A 2 4.73 -3.45 -3.06
C VAL A 2 3.79 -3.45 -1.86
N THR A 3 4.31 -3.32 -0.65
CA THR A 3 3.53 -3.05 0.57
C THR A 3 4.05 -1.75 1.16
N TYR A 4 3.16 -0.82 1.51
CA TYR A 4 3.55 0.48 2.06
C TYR A 4 2.70 0.82 3.30
N PRO A 5 3.29 1.18 4.44
CA PRO A 5 4.66 0.87 4.86
C PRO A 5 5.05 -0.59 4.60
N SER A 6 6.34 -0.89 4.51
CA SER A 6 6.83 -2.24 4.23
C SER A 6 6.40 -3.24 5.32
N THR A 7 6.58 -4.53 5.08
CA THR A 7 6.27 -5.58 6.07
C THR A 7 7.17 -5.51 7.31
N HIS A 8 8.27 -4.74 7.26
CA HIS A 8 9.09 -4.40 8.43
C HIS A 8 8.51 -3.22 9.25
N GLY A 9 7.42 -2.59 8.81
CA GLY A 9 6.79 -1.46 9.47
C GLY A 9 7.46 -0.11 9.18
N VAL A 10 8.28 -0.02 8.13
CA VAL A 10 9.04 1.20 7.79
C VAL A 10 8.46 1.86 6.53
N PHE A 11 8.37 3.19 6.55
CA PHE A 11 8.04 3.98 5.35
C PHE A 11 9.30 4.11 4.49
N GLU A 12 9.29 3.49 3.32
CA GLU A 12 10.36 3.65 2.35
C GLU A 12 10.34 5.06 1.73
N GLU A 13 11.45 5.78 1.83
CA GLU A 13 11.58 7.14 1.27
C GLU A 13 11.56 7.15 -0.26
N THR A 14 11.92 6.03 -0.89
CA THR A 14 12.09 5.89 -2.34
C THR A 14 10.86 5.31 -3.05
N ILE A 15 9.71 5.18 -2.37
CA ILE A 15 8.55 4.48 -2.91
C ILE A 15 8.04 5.08 -4.24
N GLN A 16 8.05 6.41 -4.38
CA GLN A 16 7.65 7.08 -5.62
C GLN A 16 8.62 6.78 -6.76
N THR A 17 9.94 6.82 -6.50
CA THR A 17 10.97 6.43 -7.47
C THR A 17 10.81 4.98 -7.93
N VAL A 18 10.46 4.07 -7.01
CA VAL A 18 10.16 2.67 -7.38
C VAL A 18 8.95 2.61 -8.33
N CYS A 19 7.89 3.35 -8.05
CA CYS A 19 6.70 3.39 -8.92
C CYS A 19 7.06 3.95 -10.31
N GLU A 20 7.79 5.06 -10.36
CA GLU A 20 8.25 5.69 -11.61
C GLU A 20 9.12 4.75 -12.46
N ILE A 21 10.03 3.99 -11.84
CA ILE A 21 10.85 3.00 -12.55
C ILE A 21 9.95 1.94 -13.19
N ILE A 22 8.94 1.42 -12.49
CA ILE A 22 8.02 0.44 -13.07
C ILE A 22 7.21 1.05 -14.22
N HIS A 23 6.68 2.26 -14.04
CA HIS A 23 5.91 2.96 -15.08
C HIS A 23 6.74 3.27 -16.33
N SER A 24 8.01 3.66 -16.18
CA SER A 24 8.92 3.92 -17.31
C SER A 24 9.20 2.69 -18.18
N HIS A 25 8.99 1.49 -17.63
CA HIS A 25 9.09 0.22 -18.35
C HIS A 25 7.72 -0.33 -18.76
N GLY A 26 6.66 0.48 -18.72
CA GLY A 26 5.30 0.12 -19.12
C GLY A 26 4.57 -0.82 -18.16
N GLY A 27 5.10 -1.02 -16.96
CA GLY A 27 4.48 -1.85 -15.92
C GLY A 27 3.41 -1.10 -15.12
N GLN A 28 2.63 -1.86 -14.35
CA GLN A 28 1.68 -1.32 -13.36
C GLN A 28 2.12 -1.68 -11.94
N VAL A 29 1.81 -0.82 -11.00
CA VAL A 29 2.15 -0.93 -9.58
C VAL A 29 0.91 -1.35 -8.79
N TYR A 30 0.89 -2.62 -8.41
CA TYR A 30 -0.04 -3.12 -7.41
C TYR A 30 0.52 -2.90 -6.00
N MET A 31 -0.26 -2.27 -5.13
CA MET A 31 0.04 -2.12 -3.72
C MET A 31 -0.82 -3.04 -2.86
N ASP A 32 -0.18 -3.77 -1.95
CA ASP A 32 -0.84 -4.46 -0.84
C ASP A 32 -1.23 -3.42 0.24
N GLY A 33 -2.53 -3.26 0.45
CA GLY A 33 -3.11 -2.33 1.41
C GLY A 33 -3.31 -2.89 2.82
N ALA A 34 -2.73 -4.04 3.17
CA ALA A 34 -2.83 -4.59 4.52
C ALA A 34 -2.34 -3.63 5.61
N ASN A 35 -1.37 -2.77 5.29
CA ASN A 35 -0.78 -1.78 6.20
C ASN A 35 -1.43 -0.38 6.11
N MET A 36 -2.60 -0.26 5.49
CA MET A 36 -3.28 1.04 5.29
C MET A 36 -3.63 1.78 6.58
N ASN A 37 -3.67 1.11 7.73
CA ASN A 37 -3.93 1.78 9.02
C ASN A 37 -2.83 2.81 9.38
N ALA A 38 -1.63 2.68 8.82
CA ALA A 38 -0.56 3.67 8.97
C ALA A 38 -0.67 4.84 7.96
N GLN A 39 -1.53 4.73 6.94
CA GLN A 39 -1.68 5.75 5.88
C GLN A 39 -2.95 6.59 6.03
N VAL A 40 -4.05 6.00 6.53
CA VAL A 40 -5.37 6.64 6.57
C VAL A 40 -5.28 8.04 7.21
N GLY A 41 -5.67 9.06 6.45
CA GLY A 41 -5.66 10.46 6.88
C GLY A 41 -4.33 11.20 6.69
N LEU A 42 -3.26 10.52 6.25
CA LEU A 42 -1.92 11.09 6.06
C LEU A 42 -1.44 11.02 4.61
N CYS A 43 -1.64 9.89 3.94
CA CYS A 43 -1.30 9.68 2.54
C CYS A 43 -2.28 8.70 1.88
N SER A 44 -2.05 8.38 0.60
CA SER A 44 -2.88 7.42 -0.13
C SER A 44 -2.06 6.61 -1.14
N PRO A 45 -2.49 5.38 -1.49
CA PRO A 45 -1.84 4.57 -2.52
C PRO A 45 -1.67 5.31 -3.85
N GLY A 46 -2.70 6.01 -4.33
CA GLY A 46 -2.61 6.80 -5.56
C GLY A 46 -1.62 7.96 -5.44
N GLY A 47 -1.54 8.62 -4.27
CA GLY A 47 -0.59 9.70 -4.02
C GLY A 47 0.88 9.28 -4.01
N ILE A 48 1.16 7.99 -3.76
CA ILE A 48 2.52 7.43 -3.82
C ILE A 48 2.84 6.75 -5.15
N GLY A 49 1.89 6.71 -6.10
CA GLY A 49 2.09 6.15 -7.44
C GLY A 49 1.59 4.71 -7.66
N ALA A 50 0.80 4.15 -6.75
CA ALA A 50 0.17 2.85 -6.96
C ALA A 50 -1.05 2.96 -7.91
N ASP A 51 -1.16 2.03 -8.86
CA ASP A 51 -2.27 1.98 -9.83
C ASP A 51 -3.49 1.24 -9.28
N VAL A 52 -3.26 0.24 -8.44
CA VAL A 52 -4.32 -0.58 -7.84
C VAL A 52 -3.91 -1.03 -6.43
N CYS A 53 -4.88 -1.05 -5.52
CA CYS A 53 -4.68 -1.45 -4.14
C CYS A 53 -5.87 -2.27 -3.66
N HIS A 54 -5.61 -3.43 -3.05
CA HIS A 54 -6.64 -4.14 -2.29
C HIS A 54 -6.64 -3.64 -0.84
N LEU A 55 -7.80 -3.68 -0.18
CA LEU A 55 -7.94 -3.32 1.22
C LEU A 55 -8.38 -4.51 2.06
N ASN A 56 -7.75 -4.69 3.21
CA ASN A 56 -8.23 -5.64 4.22
C ASN A 56 -9.18 -4.94 5.18
N LEU A 57 -10.49 -4.96 4.86
CA LEU A 57 -11.50 -4.36 5.73
C LEU A 57 -11.51 -4.98 7.14
N HIS A 58 -11.22 -6.28 7.25
CA HIS A 58 -11.12 -6.98 8.53
C HIS A 58 -9.85 -6.67 9.32
N LYS A 59 -8.93 -5.89 8.75
CA LYS A 59 -7.74 -5.39 9.46
C LYS A 59 -7.88 -3.90 9.76
N THR A 60 -7.93 -3.08 8.71
CA THR A 60 -7.90 -1.62 8.84
C THR A 60 -9.27 -1.01 9.18
N PHE A 61 -10.35 -1.64 8.74
CA PHE A 61 -11.70 -1.07 8.82
C PHE A 61 -12.68 -1.92 9.65
N CYS A 62 -12.15 -2.52 10.73
CA CYS A 62 -12.92 -3.06 11.85
C CYS A 62 -13.88 -4.23 11.56
N ILE A 63 -13.87 -4.85 10.38
CA ILE A 63 -14.61 -6.13 10.20
C ILE A 63 -13.95 -7.18 11.13
N PRO A 64 -14.70 -7.96 11.92
CA PRO A 64 -14.11 -8.93 12.85
C PRO A 64 -13.35 -10.04 12.11
N HIS A 65 -12.25 -10.52 12.70
CA HIS A 65 -11.43 -11.60 12.12
C HIS A 65 -12.11 -12.99 12.19
N GLY A 66 -13.00 -13.21 13.17
CA GLY A 66 -13.78 -14.46 13.28
C GLY A 66 -13.03 -15.69 13.80
N GLY A 67 -11.91 -15.50 14.50
CA GLY A 67 -11.04 -16.60 14.99
C GLY A 67 -11.35 -17.19 16.37
N GLY A 68 -12.40 -16.71 17.06
CA GLY A 68 -12.72 -17.10 18.44
C GLY A 68 -12.14 -16.15 19.48
#